data_AF-A0A1F8CUZ2-F1
#
_entry.id   AF-A0A1F8CUZ2-F1
#
_cell.length_a   1.000
_cell.length_b   1.000
_cell.length_c   1.000
_cell.angle_alpha   90.00
_cell.angle_beta   90.00
_cell.angle_gamma   90.00
#
_symmetry.space_group_name_H-M   'P 1'
#
loop_
_entity.id
_entity.type
_entity.pdbx_description
1 polymer ?
#
loop_
_entity_poly.entity_id
_entity_poly.type
_entity_poly.pdbx_seq_one_letter_code
_entity_poly.pdbx_strand_id
1 'polypeptide(L)'
;MQRIRQNTAAHCGPAVLEMLTSYINFPIDQDEFVKILGIGKKIHTHGMTIKEMSLALKNLAPNLSFWYKNNSQLEDIKTLIKTHYYPVGIEWQGVFYEDSDGDDGHYSIVTHLDEENSIIHISDPYRRFAGTDRLFHTNEFVGRWWDTNEITNEGRGTGQYFKDYHMIFIVTPADEIFPDSLGMKKSAD
;
A
#
# COMPACT_ATOMS: atom_id res chain seq x y z
N MET A 1 -3.10 -14.87 2.12
CA MET A 1 -3.61 -13.49 2.19
C MET A 1 -5.03 -13.47 1.66
N GLN A 2 -5.98 -12.92 2.42
CA GLN A 2 -7.35 -12.74 1.92
C GLN A 2 -7.38 -11.71 0.79
N ARG A 3 -8.34 -11.84 -0.14
CA ARG A 3 -8.60 -10.86 -1.20
C ARG A 3 -9.79 -10.02 -0.77
N ILE A 4 -9.53 -8.76 -0.46
CA ILE A 4 -10.48 -7.92 0.27
C ILE A 4 -10.87 -6.74 -0.60
N ARG A 5 -12.16 -6.43 -0.59
CA ARG A 5 -12.72 -5.27 -1.27
C ARG A 5 -12.68 -4.06 -0.34
N GLN A 6 -12.29 -2.89 -0.86
CA GLN A 6 -12.41 -1.64 -0.11
C GLN A 6 -13.87 -1.28 0.18
N ASN A 7 -14.16 -0.86 1.41
CA ASN A 7 -15.51 -0.50 1.86
C ASN A 7 -16.09 0.67 1.06
N THR A 8 -15.26 1.66 0.76
CA THR A 8 -15.63 2.84 -0.06
C THR A 8 -14.51 3.19 -1.04
N ALA A 9 -14.77 4.10 -1.99
CA ALA A 9 -13.78 4.56 -2.97
C ALA A 9 -12.46 5.09 -2.34
N ALA A 10 -12.49 5.54 -1.08
CA ALA A 10 -11.32 6.08 -0.40
C ALA A 10 -10.65 5.12 0.61
N HIS A 11 -11.08 3.85 0.66
CA HIS A 11 -10.58 2.86 1.63
C HIS A 11 -9.50 1.92 1.06
N CYS A 12 -8.84 2.27 -0.05
CA CYS A 12 -7.76 1.44 -0.61
C CYS A 12 -6.62 1.20 0.40
N GLY A 13 -6.19 2.23 1.14
CA GLY A 13 -5.17 2.10 2.20
C GLY A 13 -5.58 1.14 3.32
N PRO A 14 -6.72 1.37 4.02
CA PRO A 14 -7.24 0.42 5.01
C PRO A 14 -7.43 -1.00 4.47
N ALA A 15 -7.91 -1.16 3.23
CA ALA A 15 -8.12 -2.48 2.63
C ALA A 15 -6.80 -3.22 2.39
N VAL A 16 -5.76 -2.50 1.95
CA VAL A 16 -4.40 -3.06 1.82
C VAL A 16 -3.84 -3.46 3.19
N LEU A 17 -4.04 -2.66 4.23
CA LEU A 17 -3.63 -3.05 5.59
C LEU A 17 -4.38 -4.30 6.09
N GLU A 18 -5.68 -4.39 5.88
CA GLU A 18 -6.46 -5.58 6.24
C GLU A 18 -5.92 -6.82 5.51
N MET A 19 -5.63 -6.69 4.22
CA MET A 19 -5.01 -7.77 3.45
C MET A 19 -3.63 -8.16 4.00
N LEU A 20 -2.71 -7.21 4.19
CA LEU A 20 -1.35 -7.49 4.70
C LEU A 20 -1.39 -8.10 6.11
N THR A 21 -2.25 -7.61 7.00
CA THR A 21 -2.41 -8.15 8.35
C THR A 21 -3.09 -9.52 8.36
N SER A 22 -4.00 -9.79 7.42
CA SER A 22 -4.52 -11.15 7.20
C SER A 22 -3.44 -12.15 6.78
N TYR A 23 -2.41 -11.71 6.04
CA TYR A 23 -1.34 -12.58 5.56
C TYR A 23 -0.52 -13.18 6.71
N ILE A 24 -0.30 -12.38 7.76
CA ILE A 24 0.43 -12.76 8.98
C ILE A 24 -0.50 -13.32 10.06
N ASN A 25 -1.71 -13.76 9.69
CA ASN A 25 -2.73 -14.33 10.58
C ASN A 25 -3.20 -13.40 11.71
N PHE A 26 -3.18 -12.09 11.48
CA PHE A 26 -3.68 -11.07 12.41
C PHE A 26 -4.69 -10.16 11.69
N PRO A 27 -5.83 -10.67 11.20
CA PRO A 27 -6.75 -9.84 10.41
C PRO A 27 -7.33 -8.70 11.26
N ILE A 28 -7.27 -7.47 10.73
CA ILE A 28 -7.85 -6.27 11.34
C ILE A 28 -8.75 -5.59 10.31
N ASP A 29 -10.02 -5.40 10.66
CA ASP A 29 -11.02 -4.77 9.79
C ASP A 29 -10.63 -3.34 9.39
N GLN A 30 -10.91 -2.99 8.13
CA GLN A 30 -10.72 -1.64 7.56
C GLN A 30 -11.19 -0.51 8.47
N ASP A 31 -12.38 -0.62 9.06
CA ASP A 31 -13.00 0.46 9.83
C ASP A 31 -12.26 0.67 11.17
N GLU A 32 -11.59 -0.35 11.72
CA GLU A 32 -10.79 -0.20 12.93
C GLU A 32 -9.53 0.65 12.68
N PHE A 33 -8.89 0.54 11.50
CA PHE A 33 -7.78 1.43 11.12
C PHE A 33 -8.23 2.88 10.97
N VAL A 34 -9.42 3.11 10.45
CA VAL A 34 -10.00 4.47 10.31
C VAL A 34 -10.35 5.06 11.66
N LYS A 35 -10.97 4.24 12.52
CA LYS A 35 -11.47 4.62 13.84
C LYS A 35 -10.35 4.91 14.83
N ILE A 36 -9.28 4.11 14.86
CA ILE A 36 -8.17 4.31 15.81
C ILE A 36 -7.45 5.64 15.59
N LEU A 37 -7.46 6.16 14.36
CA LEU A 37 -6.89 7.46 14.03
C LEU A 37 -7.91 8.61 14.10
N GLY A 38 -9.20 8.32 14.23
CA GLY A 38 -10.25 9.33 14.21
C GLY A 38 -10.41 10.06 12.86
N ILE A 39 -9.98 9.45 11.74
CA ILE A 39 -9.95 10.11 10.42
C ILE A 39 -11.20 9.87 9.56
N GLY A 40 -12.31 9.41 10.14
CA GLY A 40 -13.52 9.03 9.40
C GLY A 40 -14.08 10.13 8.48
N LYS A 41 -13.91 11.42 8.80
CA LYS A 41 -14.29 12.51 7.89
C LYS A 41 -13.25 12.76 6.79
N LYS A 42 -11.96 12.71 7.16
CA LYS A 42 -10.81 13.00 6.29
C LYS A 42 -10.62 11.94 5.22
N ILE A 43 -10.89 10.67 5.54
CA ILE A 43 -10.68 9.57 4.61
C ILE A 43 -11.54 9.72 3.37
N HIS A 44 -12.77 10.23 3.47
CA HIS A 44 -13.66 10.39 2.31
C HIS A 44 -13.15 11.37 1.25
N THR A 45 -12.23 12.26 1.61
CA THR A 45 -11.69 13.28 0.71
C THR A 45 -10.23 13.06 0.35
N HIS A 46 -9.42 12.49 1.26
CA HIS A 46 -7.97 12.39 1.09
C HIS A 46 -7.41 10.98 1.33
N GLY A 47 -8.28 9.97 1.52
CA GLY A 47 -7.83 8.61 1.81
C GLY A 47 -6.98 8.52 3.09
N MET A 48 -6.11 7.51 3.14
CA MET A 48 -5.17 7.27 4.24
C MET A 48 -3.75 7.22 3.69
N THR A 49 -2.85 8.02 4.24
CA THR A 49 -1.43 8.11 3.84
C THR A 49 -0.61 6.94 4.39
N ILE A 50 0.59 6.71 3.86
CA ILE A 50 1.57 5.74 4.40
C ILE A 50 1.89 5.98 5.89
N LYS A 51 2.02 7.25 6.28
CA LYS A 51 2.26 7.62 7.69
C LYS A 51 1.07 7.24 8.58
N GLU A 52 -0.15 7.54 8.15
CA GLU A 52 -1.36 7.15 8.88
C GLU A 52 -1.52 5.63 8.93
N MET A 53 -1.28 4.93 7.81
CA MET A 53 -1.30 3.46 7.77
C MET A 53 -0.36 2.85 8.80
N SER A 54 0.89 3.35 8.85
CA SER A 54 1.85 2.92 9.85
C SER A 54 1.40 3.23 11.29
N LEU A 55 0.85 4.41 11.54
CA LEU A 55 0.42 4.82 12.88
C LEU A 55 -0.78 3.98 13.35
N ALA A 56 -1.72 3.69 12.45
CA ALA A 56 -2.88 2.86 12.73
C ALA A 56 -2.45 1.43 13.09
N LEU A 57 -1.53 0.84 12.31
CA LEU A 57 -0.98 -0.49 12.59
C LEU A 57 -0.29 -0.53 13.95
N LYS A 58 0.55 0.46 14.26
CA LYS A 58 1.25 0.56 15.56
C LYS A 58 0.27 0.56 16.73
N ASN A 59 -0.82 1.33 16.63
CA ASN A 59 -1.80 1.47 17.71
C ASN A 59 -2.66 0.21 17.90
N LEU A 60 -2.96 -0.52 16.81
CA LEU A 60 -3.84 -1.70 16.86
C LEU A 60 -3.08 -3.02 17.07
N ALA A 61 -1.84 -3.10 16.60
CA ALA A 61 -1.05 -4.32 16.56
C ALA A 61 0.43 -4.02 16.85
N PRO A 62 0.79 -3.67 18.11
CA PRO A 62 2.16 -3.32 18.49
C PRO A 62 3.15 -4.49 18.37
N ASN A 63 2.65 -5.72 18.19
CA ASN A 63 3.43 -6.92 17.91
C ASN A 63 3.79 -7.07 16.41
N LEU A 64 3.45 -6.09 15.57
CA LEU A 64 3.75 -6.05 14.14
C LEU A 64 4.64 -4.84 13.81
N SER A 65 5.37 -4.95 12.70
CA SER A 65 6.17 -3.85 12.14
C SER A 65 5.64 -3.43 10.79
N PHE A 66 5.56 -2.11 10.59
CA PHE A 66 5.36 -1.52 9.27
C PHE A 66 6.72 -1.11 8.69
N TRP A 67 7.05 -1.61 7.51
CA TRP A 67 8.27 -1.27 6.79
C TRP A 67 7.93 -0.62 5.46
N TYR A 68 8.70 0.40 5.06
CA TYR A 68 8.46 1.10 3.81
C TYR A 68 9.77 1.57 3.16
N LYS A 69 9.75 1.74 1.83
CA LYS A 69 10.88 2.26 1.06
C LYS A 69 10.43 3.02 -0.18
N ASN A 70 10.91 4.25 -0.31
CA ASN A 70 10.77 5.08 -1.51
C ASN A 70 11.89 4.83 -2.50
N ASN A 71 11.68 5.19 -3.77
CA ASN A 71 12.63 4.99 -4.86
C ASN A 71 13.06 3.53 -5.01
N SER A 72 12.12 2.61 -4.80
CA SER A 72 12.37 1.18 -4.95
C SER A 72 12.53 0.79 -6.41
N GLN A 73 13.07 -0.40 -6.62
CA GLN A 73 13.22 -1.04 -7.92
C GLN A 73 12.37 -2.32 -7.96
N LEU A 74 12.10 -2.84 -9.17
CA LEU A 74 11.40 -4.12 -9.31
C LEU A 74 12.12 -5.27 -8.60
N GLU A 75 13.45 -5.22 -8.54
CA GLU A 75 14.25 -6.22 -7.81
C GLU A 75 13.98 -6.18 -6.30
N ASP A 76 13.60 -5.03 -5.73
CA ASP A 76 13.18 -4.96 -4.33
C ASP A 76 11.88 -5.76 -4.13
N ILE A 77 10.86 -5.51 -4.97
CA ILE A 77 9.59 -6.25 -4.94
C ILE A 77 9.84 -7.75 -5.10
N LYS A 78 10.69 -8.13 -6.05
CA LYS A 78 11.07 -9.52 -6.29
C LYS A 78 11.73 -10.16 -5.08
N THR A 79 12.69 -9.47 -4.48
CA THR A 79 13.41 -9.98 -3.30
C THR A 79 12.45 -10.17 -2.13
N LEU A 80 11.55 -9.20 -1.90
CA LEU A 80 10.51 -9.30 -0.85
C LEU A 80 9.60 -10.51 -1.06
N ILE A 81 9.14 -10.75 -2.30
CA ILE A 81 8.19 -11.83 -2.59
C ILE A 81 8.89 -13.20 -2.66
N LYS A 82 10.01 -13.32 -3.38
CA LYS A 82 10.64 -14.62 -3.67
C LYS A 82 11.59 -15.09 -2.59
N THR A 83 12.26 -14.17 -1.90
CA THR A 83 13.28 -14.50 -0.89
C THR A 83 12.72 -14.37 0.51
N HIS A 84 11.95 -13.29 0.78
CA HIS A 84 11.39 -13.04 2.12
C HIS A 84 9.93 -13.48 2.26
N TYR A 85 9.28 -13.91 1.18
CA TYR A 85 7.90 -14.38 1.19
C TYR A 85 6.91 -13.38 1.79
N TYR A 86 7.12 -12.08 1.56
CA TYR A 86 6.16 -11.04 1.96
C TYR A 86 5.45 -10.46 0.72
N PRO A 87 4.11 -10.39 0.72
CA PRO A 87 3.39 -9.59 -0.25
C PRO A 87 3.70 -8.11 -0.07
N VAL A 88 3.73 -7.36 -1.15
CA VAL A 88 4.27 -5.99 -1.16
C VAL A 88 3.16 -4.98 -1.45
N GLY A 89 2.82 -4.17 -0.47
CA GLY A 89 1.99 -2.99 -0.66
C GLY A 89 2.70 -1.97 -1.56
N ILE A 90 1.96 -1.35 -2.46
CA ILE A 90 2.47 -0.33 -3.40
C ILE A 90 1.53 0.87 -3.45
N GLU A 91 2.09 2.04 -3.72
CA GLU A 91 1.37 3.27 -4.07
C GLU A 91 1.64 3.60 -5.54
N TRP A 92 0.59 3.74 -6.35
CA TRP A 92 0.70 3.86 -7.80
C TRP A 92 -0.52 4.54 -8.42
N GLN A 93 -0.43 4.95 -9.67
CA GLN A 93 -1.55 5.47 -10.46
C GLN A 93 -2.43 4.31 -10.92
N GLY A 94 -3.55 4.08 -10.22
CA GLY A 94 -4.47 2.99 -10.52
C GLY A 94 -5.06 3.11 -11.92
N VAL A 95 -5.39 1.97 -12.55
CA VAL A 95 -6.15 1.95 -13.82
C VAL A 95 -7.60 1.59 -13.51
N PHE A 96 -8.51 2.56 -13.56
CA PHE A 96 -9.94 2.34 -13.25
C PHE A 96 -10.87 2.47 -14.45
N TYR A 97 -10.33 2.56 -15.67
CA TYR A 97 -11.11 2.70 -16.91
C TYR A 97 -12.08 3.88 -16.82
N GLU A 98 -13.36 3.68 -17.14
CA GLU A 98 -14.41 4.72 -17.12
C GLU A 98 -14.66 5.37 -15.75
N ASP A 99 -14.15 4.77 -14.66
CA ASP A 99 -14.31 5.29 -13.31
C ASP A 99 -13.25 6.38 -12.95
N SER A 100 -12.27 6.67 -13.84
CA SER A 100 -11.17 7.62 -13.59
C SER A 100 -10.53 8.13 -14.88
N ASP A 101 -9.89 9.30 -14.85
CA ASP A 101 -9.00 9.76 -15.94
C ASP A 101 -7.61 9.11 -15.91
N GLY A 102 -7.33 8.30 -14.88
CA GLY A 102 -6.13 7.48 -14.76
C GLY A 102 -5.00 8.10 -13.94
N ASP A 103 -5.21 9.27 -13.34
CA ASP A 103 -4.24 9.93 -12.44
C ASP A 103 -4.67 9.84 -10.95
N ASP A 104 -5.49 8.85 -10.61
CA ASP A 104 -5.92 8.60 -9.23
C ASP A 104 -4.89 7.74 -8.49
N GLY A 105 -4.28 8.34 -7.47
CA GLY A 105 -3.46 7.66 -6.47
C GLY A 105 -4.19 6.48 -5.83
N HIS A 106 -3.51 5.34 -5.77
CA HIS A 106 -4.11 4.09 -5.29
C HIS A 106 -3.11 3.20 -4.56
N TYR A 107 -3.64 2.44 -3.59
CA TYR A 107 -2.90 1.40 -2.91
C TYR A 107 -3.38 0.02 -3.34
N SER A 108 -2.43 -0.85 -3.69
CA SER A 108 -2.66 -2.26 -4.00
C SER A 108 -1.53 -3.13 -3.44
N ILE A 109 -1.61 -4.45 -3.64
CA ILE A 109 -0.57 -5.40 -3.21
C ILE A 109 -0.04 -6.19 -4.40
N VAL A 110 1.27 -6.17 -4.61
CA VAL A 110 1.94 -7.10 -5.52
C VAL A 110 2.07 -8.46 -4.84
N THR A 111 1.54 -9.49 -5.49
CA THR A 111 1.51 -10.86 -4.97
C THR A 111 2.48 -11.78 -5.71
N HIS A 112 2.81 -11.46 -6.96
CA HIS A 112 3.70 -12.27 -7.79
C HIS A 112 4.38 -11.45 -8.89
N LEU A 113 5.57 -11.89 -9.29
CA LEU A 113 6.33 -11.39 -10.43
C LEU A 113 6.73 -12.57 -11.32
N ASP A 114 6.11 -12.63 -12.49
CA ASP A 114 6.45 -13.54 -13.58
C ASP A 114 7.50 -12.88 -14.46
N GLU A 115 8.76 -13.28 -14.27
CA GLU A 115 9.90 -12.73 -15.00
C GLU A 115 9.96 -13.24 -16.44
N GLU A 116 9.47 -14.46 -16.69
CA GLU A 116 9.49 -15.08 -18.01
C GLU A 116 8.57 -14.31 -18.97
N ASN A 117 7.37 -13.95 -18.50
CA ASN A 117 6.39 -13.23 -19.30
C ASN A 117 6.39 -11.72 -19.06
N SER A 118 7.24 -11.22 -18.15
CA SER A 118 7.29 -9.81 -17.74
C SER A 118 5.92 -9.31 -17.25
N ILE A 119 5.27 -10.10 -16.38
CA ILE A 119 3.96 -9.82 -15.81
C ILE A 119 4.08 -9.62 -14.29
N ILE A 120 3.39 -8.60 -13.78
CA ILE A 120 3.19 -8.36 -12.36
C ILE A 120 1.74 -8.65 -11.99
N HIS A 121 1.55 -9.38 -10.88
CA HIS A 121 0.24 -9.72 -10.34
C HIS A 121 -0.07 -8.78 -9.17
N ILE A 122 -1.20 -8.09 -9.25
CA ILE A 122 -1.62 -7.08 -8.29
C ILE A 122 -2.99 -7.45 -7.72
N SER A 123 -3.04 -7.74 -6.43
CA SER A 123 -4.29 -7.81 -5.65
C SER A 123 -4.77 -6.39 -5.39
N ASP A 124 -5.81 -5.99 -6.12
CA ASP A 124 -6.36 -4.65 -6.10
C ASP A 124 -7.69 -4.63 -5.30
N PRO A 125 -7.81 -3.82 -4.23
CA PRO A 125 -9.01 -3.80 -3.42
C PRO A 125 -10.20 -3.10 -4.09
N TYR A 126 -10.01 -2.47 -5.25
CA TYR A 126 -11.07 -1.75 -5.94
C TYR A 126 -12.21 -2.69 -6.32
N ARG A 127 -13.46 -2.23 -6.13
CA ARG A 127 -14.70 -3.04 -6.24
C ARG A 127 -14.81 -3.91 -7.49
N ARG A 128 -14.26 -3.47 -8.62
CA ARG A 128 -14.34 -4.18 -9.91
C ARG A 128 -13.32 -5.32 -10.02
N PHE A 129 -12.23 -5.26 -9.24
CA PHE A 129 -11.09 -6.15 -9.34
C PHE A 129 -10.92 -7.02 -8.09
N ALA A 130 -11.47 -6.59 -6.96
CA ALA A 130 -11.39 -7.32 -5.69
C ALA A 130 -11.83 -8.78 -5.84
N GLY A 131 -11.02 -9.69 -5.30
CA GLY A 131 -11.23 -11.14 -5.39
C GLY A 131 -10.29 -11.84 -6.39
N THR A 132 -9.74 -11.11 -7.37
CA THR A 132 -8.83 -11.67 -8.38
C THR A 132 -7.61 -10.77 -8.57
N ASP A 133 -6.45 -11.36 -8.80
CA ASP A 133 -5.25 -10.58 -9.11
C ASP A 133 -5.36 -10.00 -10.53
N ARG A 134 -5.08 -8.70 -10.64
CA ARG A 134 -4.91 -8.01 -11.91
C ARG A 134 -3.53 -8.32 -12.47
N LEU A 135 -3.43 -8.41 -13.79
CA LEU A 135 -2.18 -8.66 -14.49
C LEU A 135 -1.79 -7.43 -15.29
N PHE A 136 -0.54 -7.02 -15.16
CA PHE A 136 0.03 -5.91 -15.94
C PHE A 136 1.37 -6.32 -16.51
N HIS A 137 1.73 -5.75 -17.66
CA HIS A 137 3.11 -5.77 -18.09
C HIS A 137 3.96 -4.95 -17.12
N THR A 138 5.11 -5.47 -16.73
CA THR A 138 6.00 -4.83 -15.76
C THR A 138 6.37 -3.39 -16.16
N ASN A 139 6.59 -3.12 -17.45
CA ASN A 139 6.89 -1.77 -17.94
C ASN A 139 5.71 -0.80 -17.81
N GLU A 140 4.48 -1.30 -18.00
CA GLU A 140 3.27 -0.51 -17.79
C GLU A 140 3.13 -0.13 -16.31
N PHE A 141 3.32 -1.10 -15.42
CA PHE A 141 3.32 -0.86 -13.98
C PHE A 141 4.36 0.18 -13.58
N VAL A 142 5.63 0.02 -14.00
CA VAL A 142 6.70 0.97 -13.66
C VAL A 142 6.39 2.39 -14.12
N GLY A 143 5.81 2.56 -15.32
CA GLY A 143 5.40 3.88 -15.81
C GLY A 143 4.32 4.56 -14.96
N ARG A 144 3.59 3.77 -14.15
CA ARG A 144 2.49 4.22 -13.28
C ARG A 144 2.85 4.17 -11.80
N TRP A 145 4.07 3.75 -11.44
CA TRP A 145 4.44 3.49 -10.05
C TRP A 145 4.88 4.76 -9.30
N TRP A 146 3.97 5.72 -9.22
CA TRP A 146 4.17 6.98 -8.52
C TRP A 146 2.81 7.53 -8.08
N ASP A 147 2.82 8.49 -7.16
CA ASP A 147 1.63 9.25 -6.79
C ASP A 147 1.98 10.66 -6.30
N THR A 148 1.01 11.58 -6.32
CA THR A 148 1.15 12.94 -5.81
C THR A 148 0.22 13.16 -4.61
N ASN A 149 0.80 13.15 -3.42
CA ASN A 149 0.10 13.35 -2.17
C ASN A 149 0.06 14.83 -1.77
N GLU A 150 -1.11 15.34 -1.39
CA GLU A 150 -1.23 16.68 -0.81
C GLU A 150 -0.93 16.64 0.70
N ILE A 151 0.09 17.41 1.10
CA ILE A 151 0.41 17.66 2.51
C ILE A 151 -0.21 18.99 2.90
N THR A 152 -1.32 18.93 3.63
CA THR A 152 -1.93 20.10 4.25
C THR A 152 -1.16 20.46 5.52
N ASN A 153 -0.41 21.56 5.50
CA ASN A 153 0.12 22.16 6.71
C ASN A 153 -1.03 22.87 7.44
N GLU A 154 -1.48 22.32 8.56
CA GLU A 154 -2.48 22.97 9.42
C GLU A 154 -2.03 24.42 9.72
N GLY A 155 -2.76 25.40 9.16
CA GLY A 155 -2.54 26.82 9.41
C GLY A 155 -1.88 27.65 8.29
N ARG A 156 -1.42 27.05 7.18
CA ARG A 156 -0.98 27.82 5.99
C ARG A 156 -1.77 27.32 4.79
N GLY A 157 -2.71 28.13 4.29
CA GLY A 157 -3.68 27.79 3.24
C GLY A 157 -3.11 27.51 1.83
N THR A 158 -1.90 26.98 1.72
CA THR A 158 -1.30 26.48 0.49
C THR A 158 -0.83 25.05 0.73
N GLY A 159 -1.54 24.06 0.19
CA GLY A 159 -1.12 22.66 0.22
C GLY A 159 0.24 22.50 -0.45
N GLN A 160 1.15 21.75 0.17
CA GLN A 160 2.39 21.33 -0.47
C GLN A 160 2.15 19.96 -1.08
N TYR A 161 2.41 19.81 -2.38
CA TYR A 161 2.32 18.50 -3.03
C TYR A 161 3.67 17.80 -2.92
N PHE A 162 3.65 16.55 -2.47
CA PHE A 162 4.80 15.67 -2.45
C PHE A 162 4.56 14.52 -3.41
N LYS A 163 5.53 14.25 -4.29
CA LYS A 163 5.44 13.16 -5.24
C LYS A 163 6.21 11.96 -4.73
N ASP A 164 5.49 10.90 -4.42
CA ASP A 164 6.04 9.60 -4.03
C ASP A 164 6.37 8.81 -5.30
N TYR A 165 7.59 8.29 -5.37
CA TYR A 165 8.07 7.49 -6.49
C TYR A 165 8.47 6.11 -5.99
N HIS A 166 7.96 5.10 -6.68
CA HIS A 166 8.28 3.70 -6.43
C HIS A 166 8.18 3.31 -4.93
N MET A 167 7.08 3.71 -4.29
CA MET A 167 6.82 3.42 -2.89
C MET A 167 6.40 1.95 -2.74
N ILE A 168 7.13 1.20 -1.91
CA ILE A 168 6.73 -0.12 -1.40
C ILE A 168 6.58 -0.12 0.12
N PHE A 169 5.69 -0.97 0.63
CA PHE A 169 5.61 -1.25 2.05
C PHE A 169 5.20 -2.70 2.32
N ILE A 170 5.54 -3.19 3.51
CA ILE A 170 5.18 -4.53 3.99
C ILE A 170 4.81 -4.47 5.46
N VAL A 171 4.10 -5.49 5.92
CA VAL A 171 3.84 -5.74 7.33
C VAL A 171 4.48 -7.07 7.73
N THR A 172 5.22 -7.07 8.83
CA THR A 172 5.91 -8.25 9.36
C THR A 172 5.60 -8.43 10.86
N PRO A 173 5.87 -9.60 11.45
CA PRO A 173 6.03 -9.71 12.90
C PRO A 173 7.05 -8.70 13.45
N ALA A 174 6.91 -8.29 14.71
CA ALA A 174 7.78 -7.28 15.33
C ALA A 174 9.23 -7.73 15.52
N ASP A 175 9.44 -9.03 15.69
CA ASP A 175 10.72 -9.71 15.88
C ASP A 175 11.43 -10.06 14.56
N GLU A 176 10.78 -9.83 13.41
CA GLU A 176 11.39 -10.01 12.10
C GLU A 176 12.54 -9.03 11.90
N ILE A 177 13.72 -9.55 11.56
CA ILE A 177 14.90 -8.74 11.25
C ILE A 177 14.99 -8.58 9.73
N PHE A 178 14.78 -7.37 9.25
CA PHE A 178 14.88 -7.06 7.83
C PHE A 178 16.31 -6.62 7.47
N PRO A 179 16.93 -7.17 6.40
CA PRO A 179 18.28 -6.80 6.03
C PRO A 179 18.41 -5.30 5.69
N ASP A 180 19.38 -4.62 6.30
CA ASP A 180 19.71 -3.22 6.00
C ASP A 180 20.02 -3.01 4.51
N SER A 181 20.54 -4.04 3.83
CA SER A 181 20.85 -4.02 2.40
C SER A 181 19.63 -3.77 1.50
N LEU A 182 18.42 -4.05 1.99
CA LEU A 182 17.19 -3.75 1.26
C LEU A 182 16.78 -2.29 1.37
N GLY A 183 17.34 -1.53 2.31
CA GLY A 183 17.05 -0.12 2.51
C GLY A 183 15.62 0.17 2.98
N MET A 184 14.92 -0.85 3.49
CA MET A 184 13.60 -0.71 4.10
C MET A 184 13.72 0.05 5.42
N LYS A 185 12.85 1.04 5.62
CA LYS A 185 12.75 1.77 6.88
C LYS A 185 11.63 1.16 7.70
N LYS A 186 11.95 0.70 8.90
CA LYS A 186 10.93 0.44 9.92
C LYS A 186 10.35 1.80 10.30
N SER A 187 9.03 1.92 10.30
CA SER A 187 8.41 3.12 10.83
C SER A 187 8.81 3.26 12.30
N ALA A 188 9.61 4.29 12.59
CA ALA A 188 10.10 4.57 13.93
C ALA A 188 9.02 5.26 14.77
N ASP A 189 9.21 5.25 16.08
CA ASP A 189 8.28 5.81 17.06
C ASP A 189 7.86 7.26 16.83
#